data_AF-A0AAV9CAU0-F1
#
_entry.id   AF-A0AAV9CAU0-F1
#
_cell.length_a   1.000
_cell.length_b   1.000
_cell.length_c   1.000
_cell.angle_alpha   90.00
_cell.angle_beta   90.00
_cell.angle_gamma   90.00
#
_symmetry.space_group_name_H-M   'P 1'
#
loop_
_entity.id
_entity.type
_entity.pdbx_description
1 polymer ?
#
loop_
_entity_poly.entity_id
_entity_poly.type
_entity_poly.pdbx_seq_one_letter_code
_entity_poly.pdbx_strand_id
1 'polypeptide(L)'
;MDSETKRPIKAHNNKKKKLCLCLSISIFLIFLLFLILGLTLLKPHQAITTVKSVTLGGLRVGLDVPRLTVDLNVTLHLVVSVENPNRAGFRYGEGSAEMYYRGVVVGVADIPAGEIGPMKTAETRVDVTVFADRLVSDSKVYSDVLAGEVPLKTSTRIAGKGT
;
A
#
# COMPACT_ATOMS: atom_id res chain seq x y z
N MET A 1 -34.64 72.62 44.06
CA MET A 1 -34.76 71.31 43.39
C MET A 1 -34.70 71.60 41.90
N ASP A 2 -33.95 70.94 41.03
CA ASP A 2 -33.88 69.49 40.79
C ASP A 2 -32.49 69.13 40.22
N SER A 3 -31.96 67.98 40.62
CA SER A 3 -30.65 67.46 40.23
C SER A 3 -30.73 66.70 38.90
N GLU A 4 -29.86 67.03 37.93
CA GLU A 4 -29.64 66.17 36.76
C GLU A 4 -28.24 65.56 36.79
N THR A 5 -28.19 64.31 37.28
CA THR A 5 -27.01 63.44 37.28
C THR A 5 -26.78 62.88 35.87
N LYS A 6 -25.80 63.41 35.13
CA LYS A 6 -25.29 62.76 33.91
C LYS A 6 -24.39 61.57 34.29
N ARG A 7 -24.89 60.35 34.10
CA ARG A 7 -24.10 59.12 34.22
C ARG A 7 -23.19 58.95 32.99
N PRO A 8 -21.93 58.53 33.15
CA PRO A 8 -21.01 58.35 32.03
C PRO A 8 -21.39 57.13 31.19
N ILE A 9 -21.48 57.33 29.88
CA ILE A 9 -21.76 56.31 28.86
C ILE A 9 -20.59 55.33 28.80
N LYS A 10 -20.87 54.05 29.08
CA LYS A 10 -19.91 52.94 29.05
C LYS A 10 -19.41 52.67 27.63
N ALA A 11 -18.38 53.37 27.18
CA ALA A 11 -17.72 53.16 25.88
C ALA A 11 -16.55 52.14 25.92
N HIS A 12 -16.31 51.47 27.04
CA HIS A 12 -15.05 50.71 27.25
C HIS A 12 -15.10 49.22 26.84
N ASN A 13 -16.28 48.64 26.56
CA ASN A 13 -16.42 47.19 26.33
C ASN A 13 -16.19 46.73 24.87
N ASN A 14 -16.37 47.61 23.88
CA ASN A 14 -16.28 47.20 22.47
C ASN A 14 -14.84 47.03 21.97
N LYS A 15 -13.88 47.79 22.52
CA LYS A 15 -12.46 47.66 22.16
C LYS A 15 -11.86 46.33 22.66
N LYS A 16 -12.22 45.91 23.88
CA LYS A 16 -11.79 44.62 24.45
C LYS A 16 -12.43 43.43 23.72
N LYS A 17 -13.70 43.53 23.33
CA LYS A 17 -14.37 42.50 22.50
C LYS A 17 -13.74 42.37 21.11
N LYS A 18 -13.44 43.50 20.44
CA LYS A 18 -12.75 43.47 19.14
C LYS A 18 -11.34 42.87 19.23
N LEU A 19 -10.58 43.19 20.28
CA LEU A 19 -9.26 42.61 20.52
C LEU A 19 -9.34 41.10 20.77
N CYS A 20 -10.29 40.65 21.59
CA CYS A 20 -10.51 39.24 21.88
C CYS A 20 -10.93 38.46 20.62
N LEU A 21 -11.79 39.06 19.78
CA LEU A 21 -12.19 38.47 18.50
C LEU A 21 -10.99 38.35 17.54
N CYS A 22 -10.17 39.39 17.41
CA CYS A 22 -8.95 39.35 16.58
C CYS A 22 -7.97 38.26 17.05
N LEU A 23 -7.77 38.13 18.36
CA LEU A 23 -6.93 37.07 18.94
C LEU A 23 -7.48 35.68 18.60
N SER A 24 -8.79 35.47 18.75
CA SER A 24 -9.41 34.18 18.43
C SER A 24 -9.26 33.78 16.96
N ILE A 25 -9.42 34.75 16.05
CA ILE A 25 -9.25 34.53 14.60
C ILE A 25 -7.80 34.21 14.28
N SER A 26 -6.85 34.92 14.90
CA SER A 26 -5.43 34.68 14.68
C SER A 26 -4.99 33.29 15.15
N ILE A 27 -5.45 32.86 16.33
CA ILE A 27 -5.21 31.48 16.84
C ILE A 27 -5.83 30.44 15.90
N PHE A 28 -7.06 30.68 15.44
CA PHE A 28 -7.75 29.77 14.50
C PHE A 28 -6.99 29.62 13.19
N LEU A 29 -6.48 30.73 12.62
CA LEU A 29 -5.66 30.71 11.41
C LEU A 29 -4.34 29.95 11.61
N ILE A 30 -3.67 30.15 12.75
CA ILE A 30 -2.43 29.42 13.08
C ILE A 30 -2.71 27.91 13.22
N PHE A 31 -3.79 27.54 13.91
CA PHE A 31 -4.20 26.14 14.03
C PHE A 31 -4.49 25.52 12.66
N LEU A 32 -5.23 26.23 11.80
CA LEU A 32 -5.54 25.77 10.45
C LEU A 32 -4.27 25.60 9.60
N LEU A 33 -3.30 26.51 9.74
CA LEU A 33 -2.00 26.41 9.07
C LEU A 33 -1.26 25.12 9.48
N PHE A 34 -1.18 24.83 10.78
CA PHE A 34 -0.55 23.60 11.27
C PHE A 34 -1.31 22.34 10.84
N LEU A 35 -2.64 22.38 10.83
CA LEU A 35 -3.47 21.28 10.36
C LEU A 35 -3.21 20.97 8.88
N ILE A 36 -3.24 22.00 8.03
CA ILE A 36 -2.95 21.85 6.60
C ILE A 36 -1.53 21.33 6.42
N LEU A 37 -0.54 21.86 7.14
CA LEU A 37 0.84 21.40 7.05
C LEU A 37 0.99 19.93 7.45
N GLY A 38 0.34 19.51 8.55
CA GLY A 38 0.32 18.11 8.98
C GLY A 38 -0.31 17.18 7.94
N LEU A 39 -1.45 17.57 7.37
CA LEU A 39 -2.12 16.79 6.32
C LEU A 39 -1.34 16.76 5.00
N THR A 40 -0.62 17.84 4.66
CA THR A 40 0.14 17.93 3.40
C THR A 40 1.44 17.14 3.47
N LEU A 41 2.08 17.08 4.64
CA LEU A 41 3.30 16.29 4.86
C LEU A 41 3.05 14.77 4.92
N LEU A 42 1.82 14.35 5.23
CA LEU A 42 1.42 12.94 5.32
C LEU A 42 0.80 12.38 4.03
N LYS A 43 0.94 13.06 2.89
CA LYS A 43 0.47 12.51 1.62
C LYS A 43 1.21 11.19 1.32
N PRO A 44 0.52 10.04 1.27
CA PRO A 44 1.17 8.76 1.03
C PRO A 44 1.60 8.66 -0.42
N HIS A 45 2.90 8.57 -0.65
CA HIS A 45 3.50 8.16 -1.91
C HIS A 45 3.51 6.63 -2.01
N GLN A 46 3.29 6.11 -3.21
CA GLN A 46 3.32 4.67 -3.46
C GLN A 46 4.75 4.14 -3.38
N ALA A 47 4.93 2.99 -2.74
CA ALA A 47 6.22 2.31 -2.71
C ALA A 47 6.58 1.78 -4.12
N ILE A 48 7.86 1.87 -4.48
CA ILE A 48 8.35 1.40 -5.78
C ILE A 48 8.91 -0.01 -5.58
N THR A 49 8.33 -1.00 -6.28
CA THR A 49 8.75 -2.40 -6.21
C THR A 49 9.54 -2.78 -7.46
N THR A 50 10.79 -3.20 -7.29
CA THR A 50 11.68 -3.63 -8.38
C THR A 50 12.15 -5.06 -8.14
N VAL A 51 12.00 -5.93 -9.14
CA VAL A 51 12.55 -7.29 -9.09
C VAL A 51 14.05 -7.20 -9.42
N LYS A 52 14.90 -7.58 -8.46
CA LYS A 52 16.36 -7.55 -8.61
C LYS A 52 16.90 -8.84 -9.20
N SER A 53 16.38 -9.97 -8.75
CA SER A 53 16.77 -11.27 -9.27
C SER A 53 15.62 -12.25 -9.22
N VAL A 54 15.70 -13.21 -10.13
CA VAL A 54 14.83 -14.38 -10.18
C VAL A 54 15.76 -15.58 -10.28
N THR A 55 15.63 -16.51 -9.35
CA THR A 55 16.41 -17.74 -9.32
C THR A 55 15.46 -18.93 -9.26
N LEU A 56 15.79 -20.01 -9.96
CA LEU A 56 14.98 -21.23 -9.91
C LEU A 56 15.22 -21.93 -8.57
N GLY A 57 14.18 -22.04 -7.75
CA GLY A 57 14.21 -22.74 -6.47
C GLY A 57 13.99 -24.25 -6.61
N GLY A 58 13.18 -24.65 -7.58
CA GLY A 58 12.98 -26.06 -7.88
C GLY A 58 11.97 -26.34 -8.97
N LEU A 59 12.05 -27.54 -9.52
CA LEU A 59 11.08 -28.12 -10.44
C LEU A 59 10.57 -29.43 -9.82
N ARG A 60 9.27 -29.53 -9.59
CA ARG A 60 8.62 -30.75 -9.11
C ARG A 60 7.83 -31.35 -10.26
N VAL A 61 8.19 -32.57 -10.65
CA VAL A 61 7.47 -33.37 -11.64
C VAL A 61 6.93 -34.60 -10.93
N GLY A 62 5.62 -34.78 -10.95
CA GLY A 62 4.93 -35.93 -10.38
C GLY A 62 3.99 -36.54 -11.41
N LEU A 63 3.80 -37.86 -11.33
CA LEU A 63 2.77 -38.56 -12.09
C LEU A 63 1.73 -39.08 -11.08
N ASP A 64 0.51 -38.57 -11.16
CA ASP A 64 -0.61 -39.10 -10.38
C ASP A 64 -1.18 -40.33 -11.11
N VAL A 65 -0.65 -41.50 -10.78
CA VAL A 65 -0.99 -42.79 -11.42
C VAL A 65 -2.50 -43.10 -11.34
N PRO A 66 -3.21 -42.85 -10.22
CA PRO A 66 -4.67 -42.95 -10.15
C PRO A 66 -5.45 -42.05 -11.12
N ARG A 67 -4.94 -40.85 -11.42
CA ARG A 67 -5.64 -39.85 -12.25
C ARG A 67 -5.10 -39.72 -13.67
N LEU A 68 -4.01 -40.41 -14.00
CA LEU A 68 -3.25 -40.25 -15.24
C LEU A 68 -2.88 -38.78 -15.56
N THR A 69 -2.68 -37.96 -14.52
CA THR A 69 -2.32 -36.55 -14.66
C THR A 69 -0.86 -36.31 -14.27
N VAL A 70 -0.24 -35.36 -14.96
CA VAL A 70 1.13 -34.90 -14.68
C VAL A 70 1.05 -33.64 -13.82
N ASP A 71 1.65 -33.69 -12.64
CA ASP A 71 1.81 -32.54 -11.75
C ASP A 71 3.17 -31.89 -12.06
N LEU A 72 3.14 -30.63 -12.49
CA LEU A 72 4.34 -29.87 -12.86
C LEU A 72 4.32 -28.53 -12.13
N ASN A 73 5.11 -28.41 -11.06
CA ASN A 73 5.22 -27.18 -10.28
C ASN A 73 6.63 -26.62 -10.38
N VAL A 74 6.73 -25.31 -10.62
CA VAL A 74 8.01 -24.58 -10.67
C VAL A 74 8.03 -23.60 -9.51
N THR A 75 9.04 -23.67 -8.66
CA THR A 75 9.25 -22.70 -7.59
C THR A 75 10.39 -21.77 -7.98
N LEU A 76 10.17 -20.47 -7.87
CA LEU A 76 11.10 -19.39 -8.16
C LEU A 76 11.37 -18.60 -6.87
N HIS A 77 12.63 -18.37 -6.56
CA HIS A 77 13.05 -17.44 -5.51
C HIS A 77 13.32 -16.07 -6.14
N LEU A 78 12.52 -15.08 -5.78
CA LEU A 78 12.64 -13.71 -6.24
C LEU A 78 13.27 -12.88 -5.13
N VAL A 79 14.16 -11.96 -5.51
CA VAL A 79 14.59 -10.87 -4.63
C VAL A 79 13.93 -9.60 -5.13
N VAL A 80 13.04 -9.04 -4.32
CA VAL A 80 12.32 -7.81 -4.63
C VAL A 80 12.85 -6.69 -3.76
N SER A 81 13.20 -5.57 -4.36
CA SER A 81 13.59 -4.34 -3.69
C SER A 81 12.39 -3.40 -3.64
N VAL A 82 12.01 -2.97 -2.44
CA VAL A 82 10.89 -2.09 -2.18
C VAL A 82 11.41 -0.79 -1.61
N GLU A 83 11.26 0.29 -2.38
CA GLU A 83 11.65 1.64 -1.98
C GLU A 83 10.45 2.38 -1.38
N ASN A 84 10.62 2.90 -0.16
CA ASN A 84 9.64 3.73 0.51
C ASN A 84 10.02 5.21 0.41
N PRO A 85 9.42 5.98 -0.53
CA PRO A 85 9.66 7.42 -0.64
C PRO A 85 9.04 8.23 0.51
N ASN A 86 8.20 7.61 1.36
CA ASN A 86 7.53 8.32 2.44
C ASN A 86 8.48 8.64 3.60
N ARG A 87 8.22 9.77 4.27
CA ARG A 87 8.88 10.15 5.53
C ARG A 87 8.40 9.35 6.74
N ALA A 88 7.36 8.52 6.57
CA ALA A 88 6.90 7.56 7.54
C ALA A 88 7.30 6.14 7.09
N GLY A 89 7.80 5.34 8.03
CA GLY A 89 7.97 3.91 7.79
C GLY A 89 6.63 3.18 7.87
N PHE A 90 6.56 1.98 7.30
CA PHE A 90 5.39 1.13 7.42
C PHE A 90 5.79 -0.32 7.68
N ARG A 91 4.92 -1.02 8.40
CA ARG A 91 5.06 -2.43 8.74
C ARG A 91 3.94 -3.21 8.09
N TYR A 92 4.28 -4.38 7.56
CA TYR A 92 3.32 -5.29 6.97
C TYR A 92 3.50 -6.69 7.54
N GLY A 93 2.40 -7.39 7.73
CA GLY A 93 2.37 -8.80 8.11
C GLY A 93 2.64 -9.70 6.93
N GLU A 94 2.53 -11.01 7.18
CA GLU A 94 2.56 -12.01 6.12
C GLU A 94 1.43 -11.74 5.13
N GLY A 95 1.74 -11.91 3.86
CA GLY A 95 0.81 -11.74 2.76
C GLY A 95 0.95 -12.87 1.76
N SER A 96 0.00 -12.93 0.85
CA SER A 96 0.01 -13.87 -0.27
C SER A 96 -0.39 -13.16 -1.55
N ALA A 97 0.14 -13.64 -2.68
CA ALA A 97 -0.31 -13.24 -3.99
C ALA A 97 -0.71 -14.46 -4.80
N GLU A 98 -1.79 -14.34 -5.56
CA GLU A 98 -2.29 -15.39 -6.43
C GLU A 98 -2.26 -14.89 -7.87
N MET A 99 -1.80 -15.74 -8.77
CA MET A 99 -1.75 -15.49 -10.21
C MET A 99 -2.79 -16.35 -10.91
N TYR A 100 -3.60 -15.69 -11.74
CA TYR A 100 -4.72 -16.28 -12.45
C TYR A 100 -4.50 -16.18 -13.95
N TYR A 101 -4.75 -17.28 -14.65
CA TYR A 101 -4.89 -17.31 -16.09
C TYR A 101 -6.34 -17.69 -16.42
N ARG A 102 -7.06 -16.79 -17.11
CA ARG A 102 -8.48 -16.99 -17.49
C ARG A 102 -9.40 -17.48 -16.36
N GLY A 103 -9.12 -17.08 -15.12
CA GLY A 103 -9.91 -17.43 -13.93
C GLY A 103 -9.40 -18.65 -13.16
N VAL A 104 -8.37 -19.36 -13.65
CA VAL A 104 -7.73 -20.50 -12.98
C VAL A 104 -6.47 -20.04 -12.26
N VAL A 105 -6.30 -20.43 -11.00
CA VAL A 105 -5.07 -20.16 -10.24
C VAL A 105 -3.92 -20.99 -10.80
N VAL A 106 -2.95 -20.30 -11.39
CA VAL A 106 -1.73 -20.85 -12.01
C VAL A 106 -0.46 -20.52 -11.23
N GLY A 107 -0.57 -19.76 -10.14
CA GLY A 107 0.56 -19.58 -9.23
C GLY A 107 0.19 -18.90 -7.93
N VAL A 108 1.04 -19.10 -6.92
CA VAL A 108 0.92 -18.50 -5.58
C VAL A 108 2.29 -17.98 -5.17
N ALA A 109 2.33 -16.86 -4.47
CA ALA A 109 3.53 -16.29 -3.90
C ALA A 109 3.32 -15.99 -2.42
N ASP A 110 4.28 -16.40 -1.60
CA ASP A 110 4.28 -16.12 -0.17
C ASP A 110 5.16 -14.91 0.11
N ILE A 111 4.57 -13.89 0.71
CA ILE A 111 5.23 -12.63 1.03
C ILE A 111 5.48 -12.61 2.55
N PRO A 112 6.74 -12.68 3.01
CA PRO A 112 7.02 -12.66 4.43
C PRO A 112 6.70 -11.30 5.04
N ALA A 113 6.40 -11.28 6.34
CA ALA A 113 6.25 -10.03 7.08
C ALA A 113 7.53 -9.18 7.02
N GLY A 114 7.36 -7.86 6.98
CA GLY A 114 8.49 -6.94 6.86
C GLY A 114 8.20 -5.54 7.39
N GLU A 115 9.26 -4.76 7.48
CA GLU A 115 9.22 -3.35 7.86
C GLU A 115 10.11 -2.55 6.92
N ILE A 116 9.58 -1.43 6.43
CA ILE A 116 10.35 -0.50 5.60
C ILE A 116 10.37 0.84 6.31
N GLY A 117 11.58 1.27 6.66
CA GLY A 117 11.78 2.55 7.33
C GLY A 117 11.44 3.75 6.42
N PRO A 118 11.39 4.96 7.00
CA PRO A 118 11.15 6.17 6.24
C PRO A 118 12.33 6.48 5.30
N MET A 119 12.05 6.83 4.04
CA MET A 119 13.06 7.11 3.00
C MET A 119 14.10 6.00 2.84
N LYS A 120 13.68 4.75 3.02
CA LYS A 120 14.56 3.57 2.93
C LYS A 120 14.08 2.60 1.87
N THR A 121 15.04 1.82 1.39
CA THR A 121 14.80 0.67 0.53
C THR A 121 15.05 -0.60 1.33
N ALA A 122 14.13 -1.55 1.23
CA ALA A 122 14.26 -2.87 1.83
C ALA A 122 14.25 -3.93 0.73
N GLU A 123 15.08 -4.96 0.87
CA GLU A 123 15.02 -6.13 0.01
C GLU A 123 14.27 -7.26 0.72
N THR A 124 13.44 -7.97 -0.02
CA THR A 124 12.61 -9.04 0.49
C THR A 124 12.68 -10.21 -0.47
N ARG A 125 12.97 -11.40 0.07
CA ARG A 125 12.90 -12.65 -0.69
C ARG A 125 11.46 -13.12 -0.72
N VAL A 126 10.96 -13.40 -1.92
CA VAL A 126 9.60 -13.86 -2.17
C VAL A 126 9.68 -15.15 -2.96
N ASP A 127 8.98 -16.17 -2.49
CA ASP A 127 8.95 -17.47 -3.16
C ASP A 127 7.65 -17.56 -3.96
N VAL A 128 7.78 -17.78 -5.27
CA VAL A 128 6.65 -17.88 -6.21
C VAL A 128 6.61 -19.30 -6.73
N THR A 129 5.51 -20.01 -6.48
CA THR A 129 5.24 -21.32 -7.07
C THR A 129 4.24 -21.19 -8.20
N VAL A 130 4.65 -21.58 -9.40
CA VAL A 130 3.82 -21.64 -10.61
C VAL A 130 3.38 -23.08 -10.83
N PHE A 131 2.07 -23.29 -10.95
CA PHE A 131 1.44 -24.55 -11.32
C PHE A 131 1.43 -24.67 -12.84
N ALA A 132 2.56 -25.12 -13.39
CA ALA A 132 2.76 -25.18 -14.82
C ALA A 132 1.85 -26.23 -15.48
N ASP A 133 1.52 -27.32 -14.80
CA ASP A 133 0.50 -28.30 -15.19
C ASP A 133 -0.84 -27.63 -15.51
N ARG A 134 -1.31 -26.74 -14.64
CA ARG A 134 -2.58 -26.03 -14.82
C ARG A 134 -2.53 -25.04 -15.97
N LEU A 135 -1.36 -24.42 -16.17
CA LEU A 135 -1.15 -23.45 -17.24
C LEU A 135 -1.10 -24.14 -18.62
N VAL A 136 -0.38 -25.26 -18.75
CA VAL A 136 -0.25 -25.98 -20.04
C VAL A 136 -1.48 -26.85 -20.36
N SER A 137 -2.30 -27.18 -19.36
CA SER A 137 -3.56 -27.91 -19.58
C SER A 137 -4.62 -27.07 -20.30
N ASP A 138 -4.53 -25.73 -20.25
CA ASP A 138 -5.41 -24.87 -21.05
C ASP A 138 -4.82 -24.69 -22.45
N SER A 139 -5.49 -25.28 -23.44
CA SER A 139 -5.08 -25.20 -24.85
C SER A 139 -4.96 -23.77 -25.38
N LYS A 140 -5.67 -22.80 -24.77
CA LYS A 140 -5.63 -21.40 -25.18
C LYS A 140 -4.31 -20.73 -24.83
N VAL A 141 -3.52 -21.28 -23.91
CA VAL A 141 -2.22 -20.70 -23.56
C VAL A 141 -1.29 -20.67 -24.78
N TYR A 142 -1.35 -21.70 -25.62
CA TYR A 142 -0.55 -21.77 -26.84
C TYR A 142 -0.97 -20.70 -27.85
N SER A 143 -2.28 -20.51 -28.07
CA SER A 143 -2.77 -19.48 -28.99
C SER A 143 -2.49 -18.07 -28.46
N ASP A 144 -2.60 -17.86 -27.15
CA ASP A 144 -2.33 -16.58 -26.49
C ASP A 144 -0.83 -16.23 -26.59
N VAL A 145 0.06 -17.20 -26.37
CA VAL A 145 1.51 -17.03 -26.58
C VAL A 145 1.84 -16.73 -28.04
N LEU A 146 1.23 -17.44 -28.99
CA LEU A 146 1.43 -17.19 -30.43
C LEU A 146 0.88 -15.83 -30.88
N ALA A 147 -0.19 -15.36 -30.25
CA ALA A 147 -0.72 -14.02 -30.43
C ALA A 147 0.15 -12.93 -29.77
N GLY A 148 1.13 -13.34 -28.94
CA GLY A 148 2.01 -12.45 -28.20
C GLY A 148 1.41 -11.86 -26.92
N GLU A 149 0.21 -12.31 -26.52
CA GLU A 149 -0.54 -11.76 -25.39
C GLU A 149 -1.07 -12.87 -24.48
N VAL A 150 -0.53 -12.96 -23.27
CA VAL A 150 -1.02 -13.92 -22.25
C VAL A 150 -1.77 -13.15 -21.16
N PRO A 151 -3.12 -13.26 -21.08
CA PRO A 151 -3.91 -12.54 -20.10
C PRO A 151 -3.72 -13.14 -18.69
N LEU A 152 -2.87 -12.49 -17.91
CA LEU A 152 -2.63 -12.82 -16.50
C LEU A 152 -3.27 -11.79 -15.59
N LYS A 153 -3.92 -12.25 -14.53
CA LYS A 153 -4.46 -11.42 -13.46
C LYS A 153 -3.77 -11.79 -12.15
N THR A 154 -3.26 -10.81 -11.43
CA THR A 154 -2.64 -11.01 -10.12
C THR A 154 -3.52 -10.41 -9.04
N SER A 155 -3.63 -11.09 -7.90
CA SER A 155 -4.33 -10.59 -6.71
C SER A 155 -3.41 -10.75 -5.51
N THR A 156 -3.07 -9.63 -4.87
CA THR A 156 -2.17 -9.61 -3.73
C THR A 156 -2.93 -9.17 -2.48
N ARG A 157 -2.76 -9.90 -1.39
CA ARG A 157 -3.32 -9.58 -0.07
C ARG A 157 -2.18 -9.45 0.92
N ILE A 158 -2.01 -8.26 1.49
CA ILE A 158 -1.00 -7.98 2.51
C ILE A 158 -1.70 -7.33 3.69
N ALA A 159 -1.56 -7.92 4.87
CA ALA A 159 -2.09 -7.33 6.09
C ALA A 159 -1.19 -6.16 6.54
N GLY A 160 -1.73 -4.95 6.67
CA GLY A 160 -1.03 -3.86 7.32
C GLY A 160 -0.93 -4.11 8.83
N LYS A 161 0.24 -3.90 9.43
CA LYS A 161 0.38 -3.84 10.89
C LYS A 161 0.52 -2.38 11.31
N GLY A 162 -0.55 -1.82 11.87
CA GLY A 162 -0.49 -0.54 12.58
C GLY A 162 0.20 -0.72 13.93
N THR A 163 1.08 0.20 14.27
CA THR A 163 1.54 0.43 15.65
C THR A 163 0.65 1.46 16.31
#